data_AF-A0A1Q3DY18-F1
#
_entry.id   AF-A0A1Q3DY18-F1
#
_cell.length_a   1.000
_cell.length_b   1.000
_cell.length_c   1.000
_cell.angle_alpha   90.00
_cell.angle_beta   90.00
_cell.angle_gamma   90.00
#
_symmetry.space_group_name_H-M   'P 1'
#
loop_
_entity.id
_entity.type
_entity.pdbx_description
1 polymer ?
#
loop_
_entity_poly.entity_id
_entity_poly.type
_entity_poly.pdbx_seq_one_letter_code
_entity_poly.pdbx_strand_id
1 'polypeptide(L)'
;MSVGLVSREDQRELGTSAVPLLNVWIYFNLVSNVILLPILVLTFMLSKRVTKRHPSLINVCMTWILSGIFSLLLFFGGRAKPTDPDPSSALCITQTSLLYGILPMWSVAVFILMYFILGIISADGRASGVSRSKMTLMLGAPYIAQFCFSIATLVISLKYPKYVTREHKVFYCALKYPPLSDAMSIFTFIMCLGIIMIKLRICVLLFRRCRGMRRNGQSIVVDLQLLVRVIIFGAFVFLGMFVDVVSMFSQRSIAPDLYAATAGTVVFLVFGSQADVLHVWSFWRRDDSTQVSPTSSRGSGWVNLDLTSSPRKYEFINDSDMLRSPMPAHIINHVHRHDDISASPGP
;
A
#
# COMPACT_ATOMS: atom_id res chain seq x y z
N MET A 1 15.85 7.50 -32.08
CA MET A 1 14.40 7.33 -31.82
C MET A 1 13.95 8.56 -31.03
N SER A 2 13.63 9.62 -31.78
CA SER A 2 13.25 10.91 -31.21
C SER A 2 11.79 10.78 -30.77
N VAL A 3 11.56 10.55 -29.47
CA VAL A 3 10.23 10.72 -28.88
C VAL A 3 9.83 12.15 -29.18
N GLY A 4 8.79 12.33 -30.00
CA GLY A 4 8.24 13.63 -30.34
C GLY A 4 7.79 14.33 -29.06
N LEU A 5 8.69 15.11 -28.48
CA LEU A 5 8.38 16.07 -27.43
C LEU A 5 7.44 17.08 -28.09
N VAL A 6 6.15 16.92 -27.83
CA VAL A 6 5.10 17.87 -28.14
C VAL A 6 5.58 19.23 -27.65
N SER A 7 6.02 20.07 -28.60
CA SER A 7 6.44 21.42 -28.32
C SER A 7 5.21 22.21 -27.91
N ARG A 8 5.42 23.19 -27.04
CA ARG A 8 4.43 24.08 -26.45
C ARG A 8 3.52 24.67 -27.54
N GLU A 9 2.33 24.12 -27.72
CA GLU A 9 1.18 24.91 -28.17
C GLU A 9 0.90 25.90 -27.03
N ASP A 10 0.89 27.20 -27.34
CA ASP A 10 0.69 28.24 -26.34
C ASP A 10 -0.64 28.01 -25.60
N GLN A 11 -0.75 28.52 -24.37
CA GLN A 11 -1.98 28.45 -23.56
C GLN A 11 -3.25 28.89 -24.31
N ARG A 12 -3.10 29.66 -25.40
CA ARG A 12 -4.18 30.05 -26.31
C ARG A 12 -4.71 28.89 -27.17
N GLU A 13 -3.86 27.97 -27.62
CA GLU A 13 -4.28 26.80 -28.40
C GLU A 13 -4.84 25.68 -27.51
N LEU A 14 -4.32 25.53 -26.29
CA LEU A 14 -4.91 24.63 -25.30
C LEU A 14 -6.29 25.08 -24.80
N GLY A 15 -6.71 26.32 -25.04
CA GLY A 15 -7.92 26.91 -24.44
C GLY A 15 -9.17 26.04 -24.57
N THR A 16 -9.35 25.40 -25.73
CA THR A 16 -10.52 24.53 -26.00
C THR A 16 -10.36 23.13 -25.38
N SER A 17 -9.14 22.58 -25.38
CA SER A 17 -8.83 21.23 -24.86
C SER A 17 -8.54 21.18 -23.35
N ALA A 18 -8.30 22.33 -22.72
CA ALA A 18 -7.98 22.45 -21.30
C ALA A 18 -9.17 22.10 -20.39
N VAL A 19 -10.39 22.48 -20.79
CA VAL A 19 -11.62 22.25 -20.02
C VAL A 19 -11.92 20.75 -19.86
N PRO A 20 -11.94 19.91 -20.92
CA PRO A 20 -12.18 18.48 -20.74
C PRO A 20 -11.09 17.79 -19.93
N LEU A 21 -9.81 18.15 -20.13
CA LEU A 21 -8.70 17.60 -19.32
C LEU A 21 -8.83 17.96 -17.84
N LEU A 22 -9.21 19.21 -17.54
CA LEU A 22 -9.49 19.66 -16.18
C LEU A 22 -10.64 18.86 -15.56
N ASN A 23 -11.73 18.63 -16.30
CA ASN A 23 -12.86 17.85 -15.80
C ASN A 23 -12.46 16.40 -15.50
N VAL A 24 -11.64 15.78 -16.36
CA VAL A 24 -11.11 14.43 -16.12
C VAL A 24 -10.21 14.40 -14.88
N TRP A 25 -9.33 15.39 -14.74
CA TRP A 25 -8.45 15.50 -13.57
C TRP A 25 -9.25 15.72 -12.26
N ILE A 26 -10.28 16.57 -12.28
CA ILE A 26 -11.20 16.80 -11.16
C ILE A 26 -11.94 15.49 -10.84
N TYR A 27 -12.49 14.81 -11.86
CA TYR A 27 -13.23 13.56 -11.68
C TYR A 27 -12.39 12.52 -10.96
N PHE A 28 -11.16 12.27 -11.41
CA PHE A 28 -10.28 11.29 -10.78
C PHE A 28 -9.92 11.66 -9.33
N ASN A 29 -9.56 12.91 -9.07
CA ASN A 29 -9.28 13.34 -7.69
C ASN A 29 -10.52 13.27 -6.80
N LEU A 30 -11.69 13.67 -7.29
CA LEU A 30 -12.91 13.74 -6.49
C LEU A 30 -13.47 12.35 -6.23
N VAL A 31 -13.78 11.61 -7.29
CA VAL A 31 -14.40 10.29 -7.18
C VAL A 31 -13.42 9.32 -6.55
N SER A 32 -12.18 9.27 -7.02
CA SER A 32 -11.25 8.27 -6.54
C SER A 32 -10.67 8.59 -5.18
N ASN A 33 -10.10 9.79 -5.01
CA ASN A 33 -9.34 10.10 -3.80
C ASN A 33 -10.24 10.55 -2.65
N VAL A 34 -11.31 11.29 -2.93
CA VAL A 34 -12.17 11.87 -1.88
C VAL A 34 -13.39 10.99 -1.56
N ILE A 35 -13.89 10.17 -2.49
CA ILE A 35 -15.09 9.35 -2.24
C ILE A 35 -14.73 7.86 -2.08
N LEU A 36 -14.12 7.25 -3.09
CA LEU A 36 -13.89 5.80 -3.12
C LEU A 36 -12.85 5.34 -2.11
N LEU A 37 -11.72 6.05 -1.97
CA LEU A 37 -10.69 5.68 -1.00
C LEU A 37 -11.15 5.80 0.47
N PRO A 38 -11.88 6.85 0.91
CA PRO A 38 -12.42 6.88 2.26
C PRO A 38 -13.43 5.76 2.52
N ILE A 39 -14.29 5.42 1.55
CA ILE A 39 -15.19 4.26 1.67
C ILE A 39 -14.38 2.97 1.89
N LEU A 40 -13.28 2.80 1.14
CA LEU A 40 -12.39 1.65 1.30
C LEU A 40 -11.72 1.63 2.68
N VAL A 41 -11.19 2.77 3.15
CA VAL A 41 -10.59 2.89 4.49
C VAL A 41 -11.61 2.61 5.59
N LEU A 42 -12.81 3.18 5.49
CA LEU A 42 -13.91 2.91 6.42
C LEU A 42 -14.30 1.43 6.40
N THR A 43 -14.30 0.78 5.23
CA THR A 43 -14.55 -0.66 5.12
C THR A 43 -13.48 -1.46 5.87
N PHE A 44 -12.21 -1.09 5.75
CA PHE A 44 -11.11 -1.73 6.48
C PHE A 44 -11.18 -1.51 8.00
N MET A 45 -11.69 -0.35 8.45
CA MET A 45 -11.77 -0.02 9.87
C MET A 45 -13.02 -0.59 10.55
N LEU A 46 -14.16 -0.60 9.87
CA LEU A 46 -15.46 -0.93 10.46
C LEU A 46 -15.84 -2.40 10.27
N SER A 47 -15.33 -3.07 9.22
CA SER A 47 -15.73 -4.45 8.96
C SER A 47 -15.01 -5.43 9.87
N LYS A 48 -15.77 -6.02 10.80
CA LYS A 48 -15.30 -7.16 11.63
C LYS A 48 -14.96 -8.40 10.80
N ARG A 49 -15.52 -8.51 9.58
CA ARG A 49 -15.27 -9.63 8.65
C ARG A 49 -13.97 -9.49 7.87
N VAL A 50 -13.45 -8.27 7.72
CA VAL A 50 -12.18 -8.06 7.01
C VAL A 50 -11.04 -8.32 7.99
N THR A 51 -10.20 -9.31 7.66
CA THR A 51 -8.96 -9.59 8.38
C THR A 51 -8.18 -8.30 8.62
N LYS A 52 -7.77 -8.04 9.87
CA LYS A 52 -7.04 -6.83 10.30
C LYS A 52 -5.95 -6.50 9.28
N ARG A 53 -6.21 -5.51 8.41
CA ARG A 53 -5.29 -5.13 7.33
C ARG A 53 -4.08 -4.42 7.93
N HIS A 54 -2.95 -4.53 7.23
CA HIS A 54 -1.70 -3.94 7.70
C HIS A 54 -1.83 -2.40 7.75
N PRO A 55 -1.50 -1.74 8.87
CA PRO A 55 -1.69 -0.28 9.03
C PRO A 55 -0.97 0.59 7.99
N SER A 56 0.14 0.11 7.40
CA SER A 56 0.82 0.84 6.32
C SER A 56 -0.05 0.98 5.05
N LEU A 57 -0.95 0.02 4.78
CA LEU A 57 -1.85 0.10 3.65
C LEU A 57 -2.88 1.22 3.85
N ILE A 58 -3.48 1.27 5.04
CA ILE A 58 -4.39 2.35 5.44
C ILE A 58 -3.65 3.69 5.35
N ASN A 59 -2.40 3.73 5.82
CA ASN A 59 -1.56 4.93 5.74
C ASN A 59 -1.37 5.43 4.29
N VAL A 60 -1.07 4.52 3.35
CA VAL A 60 -0.98 4.89 1.93
C VAL A 60 -2.32 5.37 1.38
N CYS A 61 -3.45 4.78 1.76
CA CYS A 61 -4.75 5.28 1.34
C CYS A 61 -5.01 6.70 1.86
N MET A 62 -4.66 6.97 3.13
CA MET A 62 -4.80 8.29 3.75
C MET A 62 -3.96 9.37 3.04
N THR A 63 -2.74 9.07 2.60
CA THR A 63 -1.92 10.04 1.86
C THR A 63 -2.51 10.39 0.49
N TRP A 64 -3.15 9.44 -0.20
CA TRP A 64 -3.87 9.72 -1.44
C TRP A 64 -5.15 10.53 -1.21
N ILE A 65 -5.90 10.24 -0.14
CA ILE A 65 -7.08 11.02 0.26
C ILE A 65 -6.70 12.48 0.51
N LEU A 66 -5.66 12.73 1.31
CA LEU A 66 -5.17 14.08 1.59
C LEU A 66 -4.74 14.80 0.31
N SER A 67 -4.03 14.11 -0.59
CA SER A 67 -3.66 14.70 -1.88
C SER A 67 -4.88 15.10 -2.70
N GLY A 68 -5.91 14.25 -2.79
CA GLY A 68 -7.16 14.59 -3.48
C GLY A 68 -7.81 15.85 -2.94
N ILE A 69 -7.86 15.98 -1.61
CA ILE A 69 -8.41 17.18 -0.94
C ILE A 69 -7.60 18.41 -1.29
N PHE A 70 -6.26 18.35 -1.19
CA PHE A 70 -5.38 19.49 -1.48
C PHE A 70 -5.46 19.91 -2.95
N SER A 71 -5.47 18.94 -3.87
CA SER A 71 -5.67 19.18 -5.29
C SER A 71 -6.99 19.90 -5.59
N LEU A 72 -8.08 19.54 -4.89
CA LEU A 72 -9.41 20.07 -5.14
C LEU A 72 -9.75 21.38 -4.40
N LEU A 73 -8.80 22.02 -3.70
CA LEU A 73 -9.10 23.27 -2.98
C LEU A 73 -9.66 24.39 -3.89
N LEU A 74 -9.14 24.55 -5.10
CA LEU A 74 -9.69 25.50 -6.08
C LEU A 74 -11.11 25.13 -6.54
N PHE A 75 -11.39 23.84 -6.65
CA PHE A 75 -12.71 23.33 -7.01
C PHE A 75 -13.72 23.60 -5.90
N PHE A 76 -13.37 23.32 -4.64
CA PHE A 76 -14.23 23.64 -3.49
C PHE A 76 -14.39 25.16 -3.28
N GLY A 77 -13.39 25.96 -3.67
CA GLY A 77 -13.49 27.41 -3.67
C GLY A 77 -14.30 28.02 -4.83
N GLY A 78 -14.82 27.20 -5.75
CA GLY A 78 -15.61 27.67 -6.89
C GLY A 78 -14.81 28.46 -7.93
N ARG A 79 -13.48 28.28 -7.99
CA ARG A 79 -12.55 28.99 -8.89
C ARG A 79 -11.70 28.04 -9.73
N ALA A 80 -12.22 26.84 -10.01
CA ALA A 80 -11.49 25.83 -10.77
C ALA A 80 -11.39 26.16 -12.26
N LYS A 81 -12.31 26.93 -12.86
CA LYS A 81 -12.28 27.13 -14.32
C LYS A 81 -11.19 28.15 -14.70
N PRO A 82 -10.54 27.99 -15.86
CA PRO A 82 -9.58 28.98 -16.36
C PRO A 82 -10.23 30.32 -16.71
N THR A 83 -11.54 30.33 -16.97
CA THR A 83 -12.33 31.52 -17.29
C THR A 83 -12.72 32.33 -16.04
N ASP A 84 -12.57 31.75 -14.86
CA ASP A 84 -12.94 32.42 -13.62
C ASP A 84 -11.93 33.54 -13.31
N PRO A 85 -12.37 34.65 -12.69
CA PRO A 85 -11.44 35.68 -12.23
C PRO A 85 -10.40 35.07 -11.31
N ASP A 86 -9.18 35.64 -11.33
CA ASP A 86 -8.03 35.12 -10.61
C ASP A 86 -8.39 34.71 -9.17
N PRO A 87 -7.96 33.49 -8.74
CA PRO A 87 -8.28 33.01 -7.41
C PRO A 87 -7.68 33.94 -6.35
N SER A 88 -8.35 34.05 -5.20
CA SER A 88 -7.79 34.81 -4.07
C SER A 88 -6.37 34.32 -3.78
N SER A 89 -5.42 35.25 -3.60
CA SER A 89 -4.01 34.90 -3.40
C SER A 89 -3.80 33.95 -2.22
N ALA A 90 -4.60 34.09 -1.16
CA ALA A 90 -4.56 33.19 -0.01
C ALA A 90 -4.85 31.73 -0.39
N LEU A 91 -5.93 31.46 -1.12
CA LEU A 91 -6.30 30.10 -1.54
C LEU A 91 -5.24 29.49 -2.47
N CYS A 92 -4.69 30.29 -3.37
CA CYS A 92 -3.63 29.88 -4.30
C CYS A 92 -2.34 29.52 -3.52
N ILE A 93 -1.91 30.37 -2.58
CA ILE A 93 -0.76 30.12 -1.71
C ILE A 93 -0.98 28.88 -0.85
N THR A 94 -2.16 28.72 -0.24
CA THR A 94 -2.49 27.54 0.58
C THR A 94 -2.44 26.27 -0.26
N GLN A 95 -3.08 26.25 -1.43
CA GLN A 95 -3.07 25.09 -2.32
C GLN A 95 -1.64 24.73 -2.75
N THR A 96 -0.87 25.71 -3.25
CA THR A 96 0.52 25.49 -3.66
C THR A 96 1.37 24.96 -2.51
N SER A 97 1.22 25.53 -1.30
CA SER A 97 1.98 25.08 -0.14
C SER A 97 1.70 23.61 0.21
N LEU A 98 0.44 23.20 0.17
CA LEU A 98 0.05 21.82 0.47
C LEU A 98 0.45 20.85 -0.66
N LEU A 99 0.36 21.26 -1.93
CA LEU A 99 0.72 20.39 -3.06
C LEU A 99 2.21 20.03 -3.09
N TYR A 100 3.10 20.96 -2.70
CA TYR A 100 4.55 20.72 -2.73
C TYR A 100 4.99 19.65 -1.71
N GLY A 101 4.22 19.43 -0.64
CA GLY A 101 4.53 18.33 0.29
C GLY A 101 4.17 16.93 -0.23
N ILE A 102 3.33 16.83 -1.26
CA ILE A 102 2.64 15.57 -1.62
C ILE A 102 3.59 14.52 -2.18
N LEU A 103 4.48 14.91 -3.11
CA LEU A 103 5.44 13.97 -3.71
C LEU A 103 6.38 13.35 -2.65
N PRO A 104 7.00 14.15 -1.75
CA PRO A 104 7.69 13.62 -0.57
C PRO A 104 6.83 12.69 0.30
N MET A 105 5.58 13.08 0.60
CA MET A 105 4.66 12.26 1.39
C MET A 105 4.41 10.89 0.76
N TRP A 106 4.09 10.85 -0.53
CA TRP A 106 3.83 9.62 -1.26
C TRP A 106 5.05 8.70 -1.31
N SER A 107 6.22 9.24 -1.65
CA SER A 107 7.45 8.45 -1.74
C SER A 107 7.81 7.79 -0.41
N VAL A 108 7.67 8.52 0.71
CA VAL A 108 7.88 7.97 2.06
C VAL A 108 6.83 6.92 2.40
N ALA A 109 5.55 7.17 2.13
CA ALA A 109 4.48 6.20 2.41
C ALA A 109 4.65 4.88 1.65
N VAL A 110 5.00 4.95 0.36
CA VAL A 110 5.24 3.75 -0.46
C VAL A 110 6.52 3.03 -0.04
N PHE A 111 7.59 3.76 0.30
CA PHE A 111 8.82 3.16 0.84
C PHE A 111 8.53 2.35 2.12
N ILE A 112 7.77 2.92 3.05
CA ILE A 112 7.37 2.25 4.29
C ILE A 112 6.52 1.02 3.99
N LEU A 113 5.53 1.12 3.09
CA LEU A 113 4.72 -0.02 2.67
C LEU A 113 5.59 -1.16 2.14
N MET A 114 6.53 -0.85 1.23
CA MET A 114 7.43 -1.86 0.65
C MET A 114 8.36 -2.46 1.69
N TYR A 115 8.87 -1.65 2.62
CA TYR A 115 9.70 -2.12 3.74
C TYR A 115 8.94 -3.12 4.62
N PHE A 116 7.68 -2.84 4.96
CA PHE A 116 6.84 -3.76 5.72
C PHE A 116 6.60 -5.08 4.98
N ILE A 117 6.32 -5.01 3.68
CA ILE A 117 6.11 -6.21 2.85
C ILE A 117 7.38 -7.05 2.78
N LEU A 118 8.56 -6.42 2.64
CA LEU A 118 9.84 -7.11 2.72
C LEU A 118 10.01 -7.80 4.08
N GLY A 119 9.65 -7.14 5.18
CA GLY A 119 9.69 -7.72 6.52
C GLY A 119 8.82 -8.98 6.65
N ILE A 120 7.58 -8.91 6.18
CA ILE A 120 6.63 -10.04 6.20
C ILE A 120 7.17 -11.21 5.39
N ILE A 121 7.70 -10.93 4.19
CA ILE A 121 8.26 -11.98 3.34
C ILE A 121 9.51 -12.57 3.99
N SER A 122 10.46 -11.75 4.44
CA SER A 122 11.76 -12.22 4.94
C SER A 122 11.68 -12.96 6.28
N ALA A 123 10.63 -12.75 7.06
CA ALA A 123 10.52 -13.27 8.41
C ALA A 123 10.45 -14.80 8.55
N ASP A 124 10.22 -15.59 7.49
CA ASP A 124 10.11 -17.08 7.54
C ASP A 124 9.22 -17.61 8.70
N GLY A 125 8.25 -16.81 9.16
CA GLY A 125 7.40 -17.12 10.31
C GLY A 125 7.93 -16.72 11.69
N ARG A 126 9.18 -16.24 11.82
CA ARG A 126 9.64 -15.56 13.03
C ARG A 126 9.12 -14.13 13.03
N ALA A 127 8.14 -13.86 13.89
CA ALA A 127 7.60 -12.53 14.10
C ALA A 127 8.75 -11.55 14.43
N SER A 128 9.13 -10.74 13.44
CA SER A 128 9.98 -9.58 13.63
C SER A 128 9.24 -8.64 14.57
N GLY A 129 9.63 -8.63 15.85
CA GLY A 129 9.05 -7.81 16.90
C GLY A 129 9.35 -6.34 16.67
N VAL A 130 8.70 -5.72 15.69
CA VAL A 130 8.74 -4.27 15.51
C VAL A 130 7.99 -3.66 16.70
N SER A 131 8.70 -2.92 17.55
CA SER A 131 8.09 -2.18 18.65
C SER A 131 6.97 -1.27 18.15
N ARG A 132 5.87 -1.15 18.93
CA ARG A 132 4.73 -0.28 18.63
C ARG A 132 5.16 1.18 18.42
N SER A 133 6.16 1.66 19.15
CA SER A 133 6.69 3.02 18.99
C SER A 133 7.36 3.20 17.63
N LYS A 134 8.19 2.25 17.21
CA LYS A 134 8.84 2.24 15.89
C LYS A 134 7.81 2.21 14.78
N MET A 135 6.76 1.39 14.92
CA MET A 135 5.68 1.33 13.93
C MET A 135 4.92 2.67 13.83
N THR A 136 4.59 3.28 14.96
CA THR A 136 3.90 4.59 14.99
C THR A 136 4.76 5.67 14.35
N LEU A 137 6.06 5.71 14.67
CA LEU A 137 7.01 6.64 14.06
C LEU A 137 7.12 6.45 12.54
N MET A 138 7.19 5.20 12.09
CA MET A 138 7.21 4.89 10.65
C MET A 138 5.93 5.36 9.97
N LEU A 139 4.75 5.10 10.54
CA LEU A 139 3.48 5.56 9.95
C LEU A 139 3.34 7.08 9.94
N GLY A 140 3.93 7.79 10.91
CA GLY A 140 3.95 9.25 10.98
C GLY A 140 4.90 9.93 9.99
N ALA A 141 5.97 9.26 9.57
CA ALA A 141 7.02 9.84 8.75
C ALA A 141 6.56 10.49 7.42
N PRO A 142 5.60 9.94 6.65
CA PRO A 142 5.07 10.58 5.44
C PRO A 142 4.47 11.97 5.71
N TYR A 143 3.75 12.12 6.82
CA TYR A 143 3.09 13.37 7.18
C TYR A 143 4.09 14.40 7.72
N ILE A 144 5.15 13.95 8.39
CA ILE A 144 6.26 14.82 8.77
C ILE A 144 6.94 15.37 7.51
N ALA A 145 7.23 14.51 6.52
CA ALA A 145 7.80 14.94 5.24
C ALA A 145 6.88 15.95 4.52
N GLN A 146 5.57 15.64 4.42
CA GLN A 146 4.55 16.57 3.90
C GLN A 146 4.64 17.93 4.58
N PHE A 147 4.60 17.94 5.92
CA PHE A 147 4.54 19.16 6.72
C PHE A 147 5.78 20.02 6.55
N CYS A 148 6.98 19.41 6.59
CA CYS A 148 8.24 20.12 6.38
C CYS A 148 8.29 20.84 5.03
N PHE A 149 8.00 20.14 3.93
CA PHE A 149 7.99 20.75 2.59
C PHE A 149 6.84 21.75 2.41
N SER A 150 5.69 21.51 3.04
CA SER A 150 4.55 22.45 2.98
C SER A 150 4.86 23.76 3.69
N ILE A 151 5.50 23.71 4.88
CA ILE A 151 5.93 24.91 5.60
C ILE A 151 6.97 25.68 4.79
N ALA A 152 8.00 24.99 4.25
CA ALA A 152 9.01 25.65 3.44
C ALA A 152 8.38 26.38 2.25
N THR A 153 7.45 25.73 1.55
CA THR A 153 6.69 26.32 0.44
C THR A 153 5.83 27.51 0.90
N LEU A 154 5.16 27.39 2.04
CA LEU A 154 4.33 28.46 2.60
C LEU A 154 5.17 29.71 2.92
N VAL A 155 6.30 29.55 3.60
CA VAL A 155 7.21 30.65 3.96
C VAL A 155 7.72 31.36 2.71
N ILE A 156 8.13 30.61 1.69
CA ILE A 156 8.60 31.20 0.41
C ILE A 156 7.45 31.90 -0.31
N SER A 157 6.24 31.32 -0.33
CA SER A 157 5.05 31.88 -0.99
C SER A 157 4.57 33.17 -0.33
N LEU A 158 4.67 33.27 1.00
CA LEU A 158 4.34 34.49 1.75
C LEU A 158 5.38 35.60 1.53
N LYS A 159 6.66 35.23 1.42
CA LYS A 159 7.76 36.19 1.19
C LYS A 159 7.78 36.71 -0.25
N TYR A 160 7.42 35.87 -1.22
CA TYR A 160 7.44 36.19 -2.65
C TYR A 160 6.12 35.81 -3.34
N PRO A 161 5.00 36.49 -3.01
CA PRO A 161 3.68 36.13 -3.55
C PRO A 161 3.60 36.23 -5.08
N LYS A 162 4.44 37.07 -5.70
CA LYS A 162 4.54 37.20 -7.17
C LYS A 162 5.04 35.93 -7.88
N TYR A 163 5.63 34.98 -7.15
CA TYR A 163 6.12 33.72 -7.73
C TYR A 163 5.08 32.61 -7.69
N VAL A 164 3.95 32.81 -7.02
CA VAL A 164 2.83 31.88 -7.04
C VAL A 164 1.91 32.29 -8.18
N THR A 165 1.99 31.56 -9.29
CA THR A 165 1.18 31.86 -10.48
C THR A 165 0.42 30.63 -10.96
N ARG A 166 -0.74 30.88 -11.55
CA ARG A 166 -1.55 29.86 -12.23
C ARG A 166 -1.20 29.72 -13.71
N GLU A 167 -0.49 30.68 -14.28
CA GLU A 167 -0.20 30.77 -15.72
C GLU A 167 0.53 29.55 -16.28
N HIS A 168 1.35 28.86 -15.48
CA HIS A 168 2.13 27.72 -15.94
C HIS A 168 1.45 26.36 -15.75
N LYS A 169 0.37 26.30 -14.94
CA LYS A 169 -0.34 25.06 -14.61
C LYS A 169 -1.85 25.32 -14.64
N VAL A 170 -2.54 24.68 -15.58
CA VAL A 170 -3.99 24.89 -15.81
C VAL A 170 -4.82 24.45 -14.59
N PHE A 171 -4.42 23.36 -13.93
CA PHE A 171 -5.22 22.69 -12.90
C PHE A 171 -5.07 23.26 -11.49
N TYR A 172 -3.91 23.83 -11.16
CA TYR A 172 -3.59 24.28 -9.80
C TYR A 172 -2.54 25.40 -9.80
N CYS A 173 -2.43 26.10 -8.67
CA CYS A 173 -1.40 27.11 -8.48
C CYS A 173 0.00 26.49 -8.24
N ALA A 174 1.03 27.00 -8.91
CA ALA A 174 2.40 26.50 -8.75
C ALA A 174 3.36 27.63 -8.31
N LEU A 175 4.39 27.26 -7.55
CA LEU A 175 5.43 28.19 -7.08
C LEU A 175 6.64 28.12 -8.01
N LYS A 176 6.96 29.24 -8.66
CA LYS A 176 8.16 29.36 -9.50
C LYS A 176 9.41 29.60 -8.66
N TYR A 177 9.91 28.53 -8.02
CA TYR A 177 11.13 28.59 -7.20
C TYR A 177 11.98 27.31 -7.37
N PRO A 178 12.95 27.30 -8.32
CA PRO A 178 13.72 26.11 -8.66
C PRO A 178 14.42 25.42 -7.48
N PRO A 179 15.10 26.13 -6.54
CA PRO A 179 15.83 25.45 -5.48
C PRO A 179 14.96 24.55 -4.58
N LEU A 180 13.70 24.94 -4.33
CA LEU A 180 12.76 24.14 -3.54
C LEU A 180 12.27 22.92 -4.34
N SER A 181 11.96 23.13 -5.62
CA SER A 181 11.58 22.04 -6.53
C SER A 181 12.71 21.02 -6.66
N ASP A 182 13.95 21.48 -6.81
CA ASP A 182 15.13 20.62 -6.92
C ASP A 182 15.35 19.82 -5.63
N ALA A 183 15.22 20.45 -4.47
CA ALA A 183 15.34 19.78 -3.17
C ALA A 183 14.28 18.68 -2.97
N MET A 184 13.01 18.97 -3.28
CA MET A 184 11.92 17.99 -3.24
C MET A 184 12.19 16.78 -4.12
N SER A 185 12.74 17.04 -5.29
CA SER A 185 12.95 16.01 -6.29
C SER A 185 14.18 15.17 -6.04
N ILE A 186 15.26 15.76 -5.53
CA ILE A 186 16.41 15.00 -5.01
C ILE A 186 15.95 14.09 -3.87
N PHE A 187 15.15 14.62 -2.94
CA PHE A 187 14.59 13.83 -1.85
C PHE A 187 13.74 12.66 -2.38
N THR A 188 12.80 12.94 -3.28
CA THR A 188 11.92 11.94 -3.88
C THR A 188 12.73 10.90 -4.65
N PHE A 189 13.75 11.31 -5.40
CA PHE A 189 14.65 10.43 -6.13
C PHE A 189 15.40 9.45 -5.21
N ILE A 190 15.92 9.92 -4.07
CA ILE A 190 16.57 9.05 -3.07
C ILE A 190 15.57 8.00 -2.54
N MET A 191 14.34 8.42 -2.23
CA MET A 191 13.28 7.52 -1.79
C MET A 191 12.91 6.49 -2.88
N CYS A 192 12.86 6.91 -4.15
CA CYS A 192 12.66 6.04 -5.30
C CYS A 192 13.73 4.96 -5.41
N LEU A 193 15.01 5.33 -5.29
CA LEU A 193 16.12 4.37 -5.30
C LEU A 193 15.95 3.32 -4.19
N GLY A 194 15.56 3.77 -2.99
CA GLY A 194 15.23 2.88 -1.87
C GLY A 194 14.09 1.91 -2.19
N ILE A 195 13.00 2.39 -2.78
CA ILE A 195 11.85 1.58 -3.21
C ILE A 195 12.30 0.51 -4.23
N ILE A 196 13.11 0.89 -5.23
CA ILE A 196 13.61 -0.02 -6.26
C ILE A 196 14.46 -1.12 -5.61
N MET A 197 15.38 -0.76 -4.72
CA MET A 197 16.23 -1.74 -4.02
C MET A 197 15.40 -2.74 -3.22
N ILE A 198 14.39 -2.28 -2.48
CA ILE A 198 13.48 -3.16 -1.73
C ILE A 198 12.68 -4.05 -2.68
N LYS A 199 12.14 -3.50 -3.77
CA LYS A 199 11.38 -4.25 -4.77
C LYS A 199 12.20 -5.35 -5.41
N LEU A 200 13.44 -5.06 -5.81
CA LEU A 200 14.37 -6.05 -6.36
C LEU A 200 14.67 -7.17 -5.34
N ARG A 201 14.88 -6.81 -4.07
CA ARG A 201 15.07 -7.79 -2.98
C ARG A 201 13.85 -8.69 -2.82
N ILE A 202 12.64 -8.11 -2.80
CA ILE A 202 11.37 -8.85 -2.73
C ILE A 202 11.26 -9.83 -3.92
N CYS A 203 11.49 -9.35 -5.14
CA CYS A 203 11.44 -10.17 -6.34
C CYS A 203 12.43 -11.35 -6.29
N VAL A 204 13.67 -11.11 -5.85
CA VAL A 204 14.69 -12.17 -5.72
C VAL A 204 14.30 -13.19 -4.66
N LEU A 205 13.82 -12.75 -3.49
CA LEU A 205 13.36 -13.65 -2.41
C LEU A 205 12.20 -14.53 -2.87
N LEU A 206 11.21 -13.93 -3.53
CA LEU A 206 10.06 -14.65 -4.08
C LEU A 206 10.48 -15.63 -5.16
N PHE A 207 11.34 -15.21 -6.09
CA PHE A 207 11.82 -16.08 -7.16
C PHE A 207 12.58 -17.28 -6.60
N ARG A 208 13.44 -17.08 -5.60
CA ARG A 208 14.16 -18.18 -4.92
C ARG A 208 13.19 -19.13 -4.23
N ARG A 209 12.19 -18.63 -3.52
CA ARG A 209 11.17 -19.47 -2.85
C ARG A 209 10.31 -20.23 -3.84
N CYS A 210 9.80 -19.57 -4.87
CA CYS A 210 9.02 -20.21 -5.93
C CYS A 210 9.82 -21.31 -6.63
N ARG A 211 11.11 -21.07 -6.91
CA ARG A 211 11.99 -22.08 -7.52
C ARG A 211 12.25 -23.26 -6.59
N GLY A 212 12.45 -23.02 -5.30
CA GLY A 212 12.60 -24.08 -4.30
C GLY A 212 11.35 -24.95 -4.19
N MET A 213 10.18 -24.32 -4.16
CA MET A 213 8.91 -25.03 -4.01
C MET A 213 8.46 -25.80 -5.26
N ARG A 214 8.76 -25.30 -6.46
CA ARG A 214 8.48 -26.05 -7.69
C ARG A 214 9.16 -27.42 -7.71
N ARG A 215 10.25 -27.62 -6.94
CA ARG A 215 10.89 -28.92 -6.76
C ARG A 215 10.16 -29.83 -5.76
N ASN A 216 9.42 -29.26 -4.81
CA ASN A 216 8.83 -30.01 -3.69
C ASN A 216 7.32 -30.28 -3.86
N GLY A 217 6.71 -29.85 -4.96
CA GLY A 217 5.28 -30.10 -5.26
C GLY A 217 4.28 -29.45 -4.31
N GLN A 218 4.72 -28.64 -3.34
CA GLN A 218 3.83 -27.93 -2.42
C GLN A 218 3.21 -26.71 -3.10
N SER A 219 1.90 -26.56 -2.97
CA SER A 219 1.18 -25.34 -3.35
C SER A 219 1.51 -24.24 -2.34
N ILE A 220 1.98 -23.09 -2.85
CA ILE A 220 2.05 -21.85 -2.07
C ILE A 220 0.60 -21.47 -1.72
N VAL A 221 0.24 -21.59 -0.44
CA VAL A 221 -0.95 -20.94 0.15
C VAL A 221 -0.52 -19.58 0.74
N VAL A 222 0.38 -18.88 0.04
CA VAL A 222 0.52 -17.43 0.24
C VAL A 222 -0.50 -16.82 -0.70
N ASP A 223 -1.13 -15.72 -0.30
CA ASP A 223 -1.96 -14.88 -1.17
C ASP A 223 -1.12 -14.30 -2.33
N LEU A 224 -0.76 -15.15 -3.29
CA LEU A 224 -0.07 -14.79 -4.52
C LEU A 224 -0.84 -13.68 -5.23
N GLN A 225 -2.16 -13.70 -5.10
CA GLN A 225 -3.06 -12.65 -5.55
C GLN A 225 -2.75 -11.28 -4.92
N LEU A 226 -2.59 -11.20 -3.59
CA LEU A 226 -2.23 -9.95 -2.91
C LEU A 226 -0.84 -9.49 -3.33
N LEU A 227 0.10 -10.42 -3.45
CA LEU A 227 1.46 -10.11 -3.82
C LEU A 227 1.58 -9.59 -5.26
N VAL A 228 0.94 -10.25 -6.22
CA VAL A 228 0.89 -9.81 -7.62
C VAL A 228 0.29 -8.42 -7.72
N ARG A 229 -0.79 -8.16 -6.98
CA ARG A 229 -1.45 -6.86 -6.87
C ARG A 229 -0.51 -5.77 -6.35
N VAL A 230 0.24 -6.05 -5.29
CA VAL A 230 1.26 -5.14 -4.75
C VAL A 230 2.37 -4.89 -5.77
N ILE A 231 2.81 -5.91 -6.50
CA ILE A 231 3.86 -5.76 -7.53
C ILE A 231 3.36 -4.87 -8.68
N ILE A 232 2.12 -5.07 -9.14
CA ILE A 232 1.49 -4.24 -10.17
C ILE A 232 1.38 -2.79 -9.67
N PHE A 233 0.87 -2.58 -8.46
CA PHE A 233 0.80 -1.25 -7.86
C PHE A 233 2.18 -0.60 -7.73
N GLY A 234 3.18 -1.36 -7.27
CA GLY A 234 4.56 -0.88 -7.18
C GLY A 234 5.23 -0.64 -8.54
N ALA A 235 4.77 -1.28 -9.62
CA ALA A 235 5.19 -0.97 -10.99
C ALA A 235 4.53 0.32 -11.49
N PHE A 236 3.23 0.48 -11.22
CA PHE A 236 2.49 1.70 -11.54
C PHE A 236 3.08 2.93 -10.83
N VAL A 237 3.34 2.86 -9.52
CA VAL A 237 3.97 3.97 -8.79
C VAL A 237 5.36 4.27 -9.34
N PHE A 238 6.14 3.23 -9.69
CA PHE A 238 7.46 3.41 -10.31
C PHE A 238 7.39 4.15 -11.64
N LEU A 239 6.44 3.79 -12.52
CA LEU A 239 6.22 4.51 -13.78
C LEU A 239 5.81 5.96 -13.54
N GLY A 240 4.96 6.24 -12.54
CA GLY A 240 4.60 7.61 -12.17
C GLY A 240 5.78 8.44 -11.74
N MET A 241 6.59 7.92 -10.81
CA MET A 241 7.78 8.61 -10.33
C MET A 241 8.81 8.82 -11.47
N PHE A 242 8.91 7.88 -12.41
CA PHE A 242 9.76 8.05 -13.59
C PHE A 242 9.25 9.18 -14.49
N VAL A 243 7.94 9.22 -14.76
CA VAL A 243 7.30 10.30 -15.53
C VAL A 243 7.48 11.65 -14.83
N ASP A 244 7.36 11.71 -13.50
CA ASP A 244 7.57 12.93 -12.72
C ASP A 244 9.02 13.43 -12.85
N VAL A 245 10.01 12.55 -12.67
CA VAL A 245 11.43 12.90 -12.84
C VAL A 245 11.72 13.36 -14.26
N VAL A 246 11.21 12.67 -15.28
CA VAL A 246 11.37 13.09 -16.68
C VAL A 246 10.69 14.43 -16.94
N SER A 247 9.51 14.65 -16.38
CA SER A 247 8.77 15.90 -16.54
C SER A 247 9.42 17.07 -15.80
N MET A 248 10.31 16.85 -14.84
CA MET A 248 11.11 17.95 -14.30
C MET A 248 12.10 18.51 -15.32
N PHE A 249 12.71 17.63 -16.11
CA PHE A 249 13.60 18.06 -17.20
C PHE A 249 12.80 18.66 -18.36
N SER A 250 11.52 18.33 -18.46
CA SER A 250 10.58 18.87 -19.44
C SER A 250 9.37 19.48 -18.73
N GLN A 251 9.53 20.70 -18.19
CA GLN A 251 8.51 21.46 -17.42
C GLN A 251 7.18 21.73 -18.17
N ARG A 252 6.97 21.13 -19.33
CA ARG A 252 5.88 21.43 -20.28
C ARG A 252 4.79 20.37 -20.36
N SER A 253 4.92 19.24 -19.66
CA SER A 253 3.94 18.14 -19.78
C SER A 253 2.81 18.22 -18.76
N ILE A 254 1.58 18.04 -19.23
CA ILE A 254 0.35 17.82 -18.44
C ILE A 254 0.22 16.35 -18.00
N ALA A 255 0.92 15.45 -18.69
CA ALA A 255 0.87 14.01 -18.44
C ALA A 255 1.13 13.59 -16.98
N PRO A 256 2.14 14.11 -16.25
CA PRO A 256 2.37 13.71 -14.85
C PRO A 256 1.19 14.06 -13.95
N ASP A 257 0.59 15.24 -14.13
CA ASP A 257 -0.52 15.70 -13.29
C ASP A 257 -1.76 14.83 -13.50
N LEU A 258 -2.03 14.44 -14.75
CA LEU A 258 -3.13 13.53 -15.09
C LEU A 258 -2.84 12.11 -14.60
N TYR A 259 -1.61 11.64 -14.75
CA TYR A 259 -1.17 10.33 -14.26
C TYR A 259 -1.33 10.23 -12.74
N ALA A 260 -0.85 11.24 -12.01
CA ALA A 260 -0.97 11.31 -10.56
C ALA A 260 -2.44 11.29 -10.11
N ALA A 261 -3.35 11.93 -10.84
CA ALA A 261 -4.79 11.88 -10.55
C ALA A 261 -5.36 10.46 -10.65
N THR A 262 -4.91 9.64 -11.60
CA THR A 262 -5.35 8.24 -11.74
C THR A 262 -4.80 7.30 -10.67
N ALA A 263 -3.78 7.72 -9.93
CA ALA A 263 -3.09 6.85 -8.98
C ALA A 263 -4.02 6.30 -7.89
N GLY A 264 -4.90 7.13 -7.33
CA GLY A 264 -5.86 6.65 -6.34
C GLY A 264 -6.90 5.68 -6.92
N THR A 265 -7.18 5.74 -8.22
CA THR A 265 -8.08 4.77 -8.87
C THR A 265 -7.41 3.42 -8.96
N VAL A 266 -6.11 3.41 -9.30
CA VAL A 266 -5.32 2.19 -9.27
C VAL A 266 -5.24 1.62 -7.85
N VAL A 267 -4.98 2.46 -6.84
CA VAL A 267 -5.00 2.05 -5.41
C VAL A 267 -6.34 1.40 -5.07
N PHE A 268 -7.45 2.09 -5.39
CA PHE A 268 -8.79 1.59 -5.13
C PHE A 268 -9.07 0.27 -5.85
N LEU A 269 -8.71 0.13 -7.13
CA LEU A 269 -8.92 -1.10 -7.88
C LEU A 269 -8.08 -2.25 -7.33
N VAL A 270 -6.83 -2.01 -6.98
CA VAL A 270 -5.90 -3.03 -6.46
C VAL A 270 -6.39 -3.57 -5.11
N PHE A 271 -6.79 -2.69 -4.20
CA PHE A 271 -7.17 -3.06 -2.83
C PHE A 271 -8.66 -3.31 -2.65
N GLY A 272 -9.52 -2.60 -3.36
CA GLY A 272 -10.98 -2.79 -3.36
C GLY A 272 -11.43 -4.05 -4.09
N SER A 273 -10.66 -4.55 -5.06
CA SER A 273 -10.98 -5.83 -5.74
C SER A 273 -10.66 -7.07 -4.89
N GLN A 274 -10.30 -6.93 -3.61
CA GLN A 274 -10.06 -8.08 -2.73
C GLN A 274 -11.38 -8.79 -2.46
N ALA A 275 -11.36 -10.13 -2.49
CA ALA A 275 -12.57 -10.94 -2.29
C ALA A 275 -13.28 -10.59 -0.97
N ASP A 276 -12.51 -10.37 0.10
CA ASP A 276 -13.04 -9.96 1.41
C ASP A 276 -13.79 -8.61 1.35
N VAL A 277 -13.29 -7.65 0.57
CA VAL A 277 -13.91 -6.33 0.42
C VAL A 277 -15.17 -6.45 -0.43
N LEU A 278 -15.08 -7.17 -1.55
CA LEU A 278 -16.21 -7.42 -2.43
C LEU A 278 -17.32 -8.17 -1.71
N HIS A 279 -16.99 -9.12 -0.83
CA HIS A 279 -17.97 -9.86 -0.01
C HIS A 279 -18.73 -8.94 0.95
N VAL A 280 -18.01 -8.04 1.61
CA VAL A 280 -18.62 -7.04 2.51
C VAL A 280 -19.53 -6.08 1.73
N TRP A 281 -19.14 -5.68 0.52
CA TRP A 281 -19.95 -4.80 -0.31
C TRP A 281 -21.11 -5.55 -1.00
N SER A 282 -20.95 -6.85 -1.25
CA SER A 282 -21.99 -7.72 -1.79
C SER A 282 -22.94 -8.24 -0.70
N PHE A 283 -23.27 -7.42 0.30
CA PHE A 283 -24.17 -7.79 1.41
C PHE A 283 -25.55 -8.30 0.94
N TRP A 284 -25.92 -7.99 -0.31
CA TRP A 284 -27.12 -8.46 -1.00
C TRP A 284 -27.08 -9.94 -1.39
N ARG A 285 -25.88 -10.52 -1.55
CA ARG A 285 -25.74 -11.93 -1.91
C ARG A 285 -25.80 -12.71 -0.60
N ARG A 286 -26.95 -13.34 -0.34
CA ARG A 286 -27.11 -14.27 0.79
C ARG A 286 -25.96 -15.28 0.72
N ASP A 287 -25.25 -15.42 1.83
CA ASP A 287 -24.27 -16.49 1.99
C ASP A 287 -25.04 -17.79 1.80
N ASP A 288 -24.82 -18.47 0.67
CA ASP A 288 -25.24 -19.86 0.50
C ASP A 288 -24.49 -20.64 1.56
N SER A 289 -25.12 -20.75 2.73
CA SER A 289 -24.74 -21.55 3.88
C SER A 289 -24.83 -23.02 3.47
N THR A 290 -24.00 -23.39 2.50
CA THR A 290 -23.71 -24.76 2.16
C THR A 290 -22.95 -25.27 3.37
N GLN A 291 -23.65 -25.99 4.24
CA GLN A 291 -23.09 -26.72 5.36
C GLN A 291 -21.87 -27.51 4.88
N VAL A 292 -20.67 -26.98 5.11
CA VAL A 292 -19.47 -27.80 5.06
C VAL A 292 -19.47 -28.61 6.34
N SER A 293 -19.82 -29.89 6.21
CA SER A 293 -19.73 -30.89 7.28
C SER A 293 -18.38 -30.80 7.99
N PRO A 294 -18.35 -30.97 9.33
CA PRO A 294 -17.13 -30.86 10.12
C PRO A 294 -16.24 -32.09 9.93
N THR A 295 -15.62 -32.26 8.78
CA THR A 295 -14.54 -33.23 8.59
C THR A 295 -13.21 -32.54 8.85
N SER A 296 -12.80 -32.57 10.12
CA SER A 296 -11.42 -32.73 10.60
C SER A 296 -10.31 -32.48 9.55
N SER A 297 -9.97 -31.21 9.29
CA SER A 297 -8.71 -30.88 8.61
C SER A 297 -7.85 -29.95 9.46
N ARG A 298 -7.02 -30.60 10.28
CA ARG A 298 -5.66 -30.24 10.69
C ARG A 298 -5.17 -28.85 10.25
N GLY A 299 -4.92 -28.01 11.25
CA GLY A 299 -4.67 -26.56 11.18
C GLY A 299 -3.66 -26.07 10.15
N SER A 300 -4.08 -25.06 9.38
CA SER A 300 -3.23 -24.08 8.71
C SER A 300 -3.16 -22.81 9.57
N GLY A 301 -2.12 -22.74 10.41
CA GLY A 301 -1.92 -21.73 11.44
C GLY A 301 -1.38 -20.38 10.94
N TRP A 302 -2.22 -19.57 10.30
CA TRP A 302 -1.85 -18.17 9.98
C TRP A 302 -2.89 -17.10 10.34
N VAL A 303 -4.04 -17.47 10.91
CA VAL A 303 -5.18 -16.53 10.99
C VAL A 303 -5.27 -15.71 12.28
N ASN A 304 -4.47 -15.97 13.32
CA ASN A 304 -4.54 -15.19 14.57
C ASN A 304 -3.16 -14.79 15.09
N LEU A 305 -2.45 -13.91 14.36
CA LEU A 305 -1.45 -13.06 15.01
C LEU A 305 -2.18 -11.91 15.70
N ASP A 306 -2.80 -12.24 16.84
CA ASP A 306 -3.41 -11.23 17.71
C ASP A 306 -2.31 -10.46 18.44
N LEU A 307 -1.79 -9.43 17.77
CA LEU A 307 -0.79 -8.46 18.27
C LEU A 307 -1.29 -7.62 19.48
N THR A 308 -2.51 -7.90 19.96
CA THR A 308 -3.07 -7.30 21.18
C THR A 308 -3.01 -8.22 22.40
N SER A 309 -2.57 -9.48 22.25
CA SER A 309 -2.27 -10.31 23.42
C SER A 309 -1.04 -9.74 24.15
N SER A 310 -1.34 -9.08 25.27
CA SER A 310 -0.37 -8.71 26.30
C SER A 310 0.51 -9.92 26.61
N PRO A 311 1.83 -9.77 26.88
CA PRO A 311 2.66 -10.89 27.28
C PRO A 311 2.08 -11.47 28.58
N ARG A 312 1.30 -12.54 28.48
CA ARG A 312 0.99 -13.36 29.64
C ARG A 312 2.33 -13.82 30.15
N LYS A 313 2.62 -13.50 31.41
CA LYS A 313 3.60 -14.22 32.23
C LYS A 313 3.38 -15.71 31.95
N TYR A 314 4.33 -16.32 31.26
CA TYR A 314 4.48 -17.77 31.34
C TYR A 314 4.90 -18.04 32.79
N GLU A 315 3.93 -18.36 33.63
CA GLU A 315 4.21 -19.05 34.89
C GLU A 315 4.85 -20.37 34.51
N PHE A 316 6.11 -20.51 34.90
CA PHE A 316 6.87 -21.73 34.87
C PHE A 316 6.15 -22.72 35.80
N ILE A 317 5.31 -23.59 35.24
CA ILE A 317 4.83 -24.75 35.97
C ILE A 317 6.04 -25.69 36.07
N ASN A 318 6.60 -25.75 37.27
CA ASN A 318 7.68 -26.66 37.63
C ASN A 318 7.15 -28.10 37.53
N ASP A 319 7.62 -28.82 36.51
CA ASP A 319 7.28 -30.21 36.22
C ASP A 319 8.13 -31.15 37.09
N SER A 320 8.01 -31.02 38.42
CA SER A 320 8.81 -31.79 39.39
C SER A 320 8.00 -32.78 40.24
N ASP A 321 6.69 -32.95 40.01
CA ASP A 321 5.82 -33.79 40.86
C ASP A 321 5.15 -34.99 40.15
N MET A 322 5.72 -35.49 39.03
CA MET A 322 5.31 -36.79 38.48
C MET A 322 6.29 -37.91 38.86
N LEU A 323 6.36 -38.21 40.16
CA LEU A 323 6.99 -39.44 40.64
C LEU A 323 6.28 -39.99 41.88
N ARG A 324 5.17 -40.71 41.66
CA ARG A 324 4.71 -41.88 42.45
C ARG A 324 3.27 -42.26 42.09
N SER A 325 3.09 -43.40 41.44
CA SER A 325 2.07 -44.37 41.85
C SER A 325 2.27 -45.76 41.23
N PRO A 326 1.76 -46.81 41.89
CA PRO A 326 2.38 -48.12 41.89
C PRO A 326 1.78 -49.10 40.87
N MET A 327 2.59 -50.09 40.50
CA MET A 327 2.18 -51.27 39.75
C MET A 327 1.08 -52.06 40.48
N PRO A 328 0.06 -52.56 39.75
CA PRO A 328 -0.67 -53.76 40.12
C PRO A 328 -0.04 -54.99 39.46
N ALA A 329 0.22 -56.00 40.28
CA ALA A 329 0.64 -57.34 39.88
C ALA A 329 -0.55 -58.20 39.42
N HIS A 330 -0.20 -59.23 38.64
CA HIS A 330 -0.97 -60.43 38.29
C HIS A 330 -2.22 -60.27 37.39
N ILE A 331 -2.23 -61.01 36.27
CA ILE A 331 -2.97 -62.28 36.15
C ILE A 331 -2.44 -63.08 34.95
N ILE A 332 -2.22 -64.35 35.25
CA ILE A 332 -1.82 -65.49 34.42
C ILE A 332 -3.08 -66.08 33.78
N ASN A 333 -3.11 -66.38 32.47
CA ASN A 333 -3.41 -67.72 31.93
C ASN A 333 -3.73 -67.81 30.42
N HIS A 334 -3.13 -68.85 29.83
CA HIS A 334 -3.65 -69.84 28.86
C HIS A 334 -3.96 -69.51 27.38
N VAL A 335 -3.25 -70.26 26.52
CA VAL A 335 -3.76 -71.13 25.41
C VAL A 335 -4.16 -70.39 24.11
N HIS A 336 -3.69 -70.74 22.91
CA HIS A 336 -3.67 -72.06 22.28
C HIS A 336 -2.59 -72.19 21.20
N ARG A 337 -2.03 -73.40 21.16
CA ARG A 337 -1.19 -74.05 20.14
C ARG A 337 -1.87 -74.11 18.77
N HIS A 338 -1.12 -73.88 17.69
CA HIS A 338 -1.27 -74.64 16.44
C HIS A 338 0.08 -74.73 15.71
N ASP A 339 0.56 -75.97 15.64
CA ASP A 339 1.62 -76.45 14.76
C ASP A 339 1.10 -76.48 13.31
N ASP A 340 1.97 -76.26 12.32
CA ASP A 340 2.13 -77.09 11.11
C ASP A 340 3.22 -76.49 10.18
N ILE A 341 4.39 -77.13 10.08
CA ILE A 341 4.80 -78.05 8.98
C ILE A 341 5.08 -77.34 7.66
N SER A 342 6.36 -77.18 7.31
CA SER A 342 7.02 -77.92 6.22
C SER A 342 8.37 -77.29 5.86
N ALA A 343 9.42 -78.08 6.07
CA ALA A 343 10.75 -77.88 5.53
C ALA A 343 10.96 -78.84 4.34
N SER A 344 12.07 -78.61 3.63
CA SER A 344 12.85 -79.54 2.77
C SER A 344 12.77 -79.28 1.26
N PRO A 345 13.79 -79.66 0.45
CA PRO A 345 15.23 -79.38 0.59
C PRO A 345 15.88 -78.92 -0.73
N GLY A 346 17.19 -78.63 -0.70
CA GLY A 346 18.09 -78.46 -1.87
C GLY A 346 18.23 -79.73 -2.73
N PRO A 347 19.25 -79.86 -3.61
CA PRO A 347 20.64 -79.37 -3.51
C PRO A 347 20.99 -78.11 -4.30
#